data_AF-A0A7C6WMS8-F1
#
_entry.id   AF-A0A7C6WMS8-F1
#
_cell.length_a   1.000
_cell.length_b   1.000
_cell.length_c   1.000
_cell.angle_alpha   90.00
_cell.angle_beta   90.00
_cell.angle_gamma   90.00
#
_symmetry.space_group_name_H-M   'P 1'
#
loop_
_entity.id
_entity.type
_entity.pdbx_description
1 polymer ?
#
loop_
_entity_poly.entity_id
_entity_poly.type
_entity_poly.pdbx_seq_one_letter_code
_entity_poly.pdbx_strand_id
1 'polypeptide(L)'
;MIGIIYILLCFCVGWAICTNIFPELSKITSSTYDNKAINLSPYILLFPVYFAVGVLSMTWLVYIIALIASSMEAPLAIANAIIMPLSLVFFAVTFYNKILGIKEEKYALLCKDKKTRVKEGLVLGFITLLALVLMWSTFYVKDGQLFIGVSVFSDFSPHIGMIRSFSYGNNFPTAYSHFAGEDIKYHFMFQFLVGNLEFLGMRIDYAFNIPSMLSFISAFMLLYVLALKITGRVLSGILALLFFA
;
A
#
# COMPACT_ATOMS: atom_id res chain seq x y z
N MET A 1 12.30 -11.15 -7.50
CA MET A 1 12.84 -9.82 -7.10
C MET A 1 12.39 -9.57 -5.66
N ILE A 2 13.30 -9.22 -4.76
CA ILE A 2 13.02 -9.14 -3.31
C ILE A 2 11.99 -8.05 -3.00
N GLY A 3 11.92 -6.98 -3.80
CA GLY A 3 10.91 -5.93 -3.65
C GLY A 3 9.46 -6.44 -3.74
N ILE A 4 9.16 -7.46 -4.55
CA ILE A 4 7.81 -8.06 -4.59
C ILE A 4 7.50 -8.77 -3.26
N ILE A 5 8.49 -9.48 -2.70
CA ILE A 5 8.37 -10.14 -1.40
C ILE A 5 8.12 -9.09 -0.31
N TYR A 6 8.77 -7.94 -0.37
CA TYR A 6 8.53 -6.84 0.56
C TYR A 6 7.08 -6.35 0.54
N ILE A 7 6.50 -6.14 -0.64
CA ILE A 7 5.08 -5.74 -0.79
C ILE A 7 4.14 -6.82 -0.25
N LEU A 8 4.41 -8.10 -0.54
CA LEU A 8 3.62 -9.21 0.02
C LEU A 8 3.73 -9.26 1.54
N LEU A 9 4.92 -9.05 2.11
CA LEU A 9 5.11 -8.97 3.56
C LEU A 9 4.35 -7.79 4.17
N CYS A 10 4.24 -6.66 3.48
CA CYS A 10 3.38 -5.55 3.93
C CYS A 10 1.93 -6.04 4.12
N PHE A 11 1.34 -6.73 3.14
CA PHE A 11 0.00 -7.32 3.30
C PHE A 11 -0.07 -8.31 4.47
N CYS A 12 0.91 -9.20 4.61
CA CYS A 12 0.96 -10.20 5.68
C CYS A 12 1.03 -9.55 7.08
N VAL A 13 1.89 -8.55 7.25
CA VAL A 13 2.05 -7.80 8.49
C VAL A 13 0.80 -7.00 8.81
N GLY A 14 0.23 -6.31 7.82
CA GLY A 14 -1.01 -5.57 7.99
C GLY A 14 -2.17 -6.48 8.40
N TRP A 15 -2.31 -7.65 7.78
CA TRP A 15 -3.26 -8.67 8.21
C TRP A 15 -3.00 -9.10 9.66
N ALA A 16 -1.76 -9.45 10.00
CA ALA A 16 -1.41 -9.91 11.35
C ALA A 16 -1.68 -8.84 12.43
N ILE A 17 -1.37 -7.58 12.16
CA ILE A 17 -1.69 -6.46 13.05
C ILE A 17 -3.20 -6.32 13.19
N CYS A 18 -3.94 -6.22 12.08
CA CYS A 18 -5.37 -5.97 12.10
C CYS A 18 -6.16 -7.12 12.75
N THR A 19 -5.77 -8.37 12.53
CA THR A 19 -6.45 -9.53 13.12
C THR A 19 -6.23 -9.65 14.63
N ASN A 20 -5.13 -9.12 15.15
CA ASN A 20 -4.85 -9.09 16.60
C ASN A 20 -5.47 -7.86 17.28
N ILE A 21 -5.39 -6.68 16.67
CA ILE A 21 -5.84 -5.41 17.28
C ILE A 21 -7.33 -5.13 17.00
N PHE A 22 -7.83 -5.50 15.82
CA PHE A 22 -9.18 -5.20 15.34
C PHE A 22 -9.91 -6.49 14.88
N PRO A 23 -10.19 -7.44 15.80
CA PRO A 23 -10.76 -8.74 15.43
C PRO A 23 -12.14 -8.65 14.79
N GLU A 24 -12.87 -7.56 15.01
CA GLU A 24 -14.21 -7.34 14.45
C GLU A 24 -14.24 -6.47 13.19
N LEU A 25 -13.08 -6.17 12.59
CA LEU A 25 -12.97 -5.28 11.42
C LEU A 25 -13.86 -5.73 10.25
N SER A 26 -13.99 -7.04 10.02
CA SER A 26 -14.88 -7.60 8.99
C SER A 26 -16.36 -7.38 9.29
N LYS A 27 -16.77 -7.33 10.56
CA LYS A 27 -18.17 -7.12 10.97
C LYS A 27 -18.63 -5.70 10.67
N ILE A 28 -17.72 -4.73 10.61
CA ILE A 28 -18.02 -3.32 10.31
C ILE A 28 -18.67 -3.15 8.93
N THR A 29 -18.45 -4.09 8.00
CA THR A 29 -19.04 -4.04 6.65
C THR A 29 -20.47 -4.58 6.58
N SER A 30 -21.04 -5.05 7.69
CA SER A 30 -22.39 -5.64 7.70
C SER A 30 -23.52 -4.61 7.88
N SER A 31 -23.21 -3.42 8.39
CA SER A 31 -24.19 -2.38 8.67
C SER A 31 -23.71 -0.98 8.25
N THR A 32 -24.63 -0.03 8.06
CA THR A 32 -24.35 1.41 7.95
C THR A 32 -23.92 1.98 9.31
N TYR A 33 -23.52 3.26 9.35
CA TYR A 33 -23.33 3.97 10.63
C TYR A 33 -24.62 4.05 11.45
N ASP A 34 -25.78 4.16 10.79
CA ASP A 34 -27.10 4.14 11.45
C ASP A 34 -27.66 2.71 11.70
N ASN A 35 -26.79 1.70 11.76
CA ASN A 35 -27.15 0.30 12.05
C ASN A 35 -28.13 -0.39 11.07
N LYS A 36 -28.27 0.10 9.83
CA LYS A 36 -29.05 -0.59 8.78
C LYS A 36 -28.19 -1.68 8.14
N ALA A 37 -28.75 -2.87 7.94
CA ALA A 37 -28.04 -3.97 7.28
C ALA A 37 -27.69 -3.60 5.82
N ILE A 38 -26.46 -3.92 5.40
CA ILE A 38 -26.00 -3.71 4.02
C ILE A 38 -25.33 -4.97 3.48
N ASN A 39 -25.39 -5.13 2.15
CA ASN A 39 -24.58 -6.11 1.45
C ASN A 39 -23.31 -5.41 0.96
N LEU A 40 -22.18 -5.74 1.59
CA LEU A 40 -20.86 -5.26 1.23
C LEU A 40 -19.86 -6.38 1.48
N SER A 41 -19.05 -6.73 0.49
CA SER A 41 -18.02 -7.76 0.68
C SER A 41 -16.90 -7.26 1.58
N PRO A 42 -16.55 -7.96 2.68
CA PRO A 42 -15.52 -7.51 3.62
C PRO A 42 -14.16 -7.20 2.99
N TYR A 43 -13.75 -7.93 1.95
CA TYR A 43 -12.46 -7.68 1.30
C TYR A 43 -12.30 -6.24 0.77
N ILE A 44 -13.41 -5.54 0.46
CA ILE A 44 -13.37 -4.15 -0.01
C ILE A 44 -12.83 -3.22 1.08
N LEU A 45 -13.09 -3.53 2.35
CA LEU A 45 -12.48 -2.84 3.49
C LEU A 45 -11.12 -3.44 3.86
N LEU A 46 -11.04 -4.77 3.94
CA LEU A 46 -9.89 -5.45 4.51
C LEU A 46 -8.62 -5.29 3.67
N PHE A 47 -8.72 -5.37 2.34
CA PHE A 47 -7.55 -5.25 1.45
C PHE A 47 -6.85 -3.88 1.60
N PRO A 48 -7.55 -2.74 1.51
CA PRO A 48 -6.95 -1.41 1.76
C PRO A 48 -6.33 -1.28 3.14
N VAL A 49 -7.01 -1.77 4.18
CA VAL A 49 -6.55 -1.63 5.56
C VAL A 49 -5.30 -2.46 5.81
N TYR A 50 -5.26 -3.71 5.33
CA TYR A 50 -4.07 -4.55 5.43
C TYR A 50 -2.90 -3.94 4.66
N PHE A 51 -3.14 -3.42 3.46
CA PHE A 51 -2.10 -2.76 2.69
C PHE A 51 -1.54 -1.53 3.42
N ALA A 52 -2.41 -0.61 3.86
CA ALA A 52 -1.99 0.65 4.48
C ALA A 52 -1.27 0.43 5.82
N VAL A 53 -1.83 -0.40 6.72
CA VAL A 53 -1.21 -0.72 8.01
C VAL A 53 0.12 -1.45 7.81
N GLY A 54 0.16 -2.37 6.85
CA GLY A 54 1.36 -3.09 6.45
C GLY A 54 2.48 -2.20 5.95
N VAL A 55 2.18 -1.35 4.96
CA VAL A 55 3.15 -0.41 4.40
C VAL A 55 3.64 0.57 5.46
N LEU A 56 2.75 1.15 6.27
CA LEU A 56 3.15 2.09 7.32
C LEU A 56 4.07 1.42 8.34
N SER A 57 3.71 0.26 8.85
CA SER A 57 4.52 -0.45 9.86
C SER A 57 5.88 -0.88 9.31
N MET A 58 5.90 -1.57 8.17
CA MET A 58 7.13 -2.06 7.55
C MET A 58 8.07 -0.92 7.16
N THR A 59 7.55 0.09 6.47
CA THR A 59 8.37 1.13 5.84
C THR A 59 9.01 2.03 6.90
N TRP A 60 8.26 2.40 7.94
CA TRP A 60 8.83 3.17 9.06
C TRP A 60 9.89 2.39 9.83
N LEU A 61 9.67 1.10 10.09
CA LEU A 61 10.66 0.28 10.78
C LEU A 61 11.95 0.15 9.97
N VAL A 62 11.86 -0.10 8.66
CA VAL A 62 13.07 -0.13 7.81
C VAL A 62 13.78 1.23 7.83
N TYR A 63 13.04 2.33 7.73
CA TYR A 63 13.62 3.67 7.79
C TYR A 63 14.37 3.92 9.10
N ILE A 64 13.75 3.62 10.25
CA ILE A 64 14.34 3.83 11.58
C ILE A 64 15.61 2.98 11.75
N ILE A 65 15.59 1.71 11.36
CA ILE A 65 16.77 0.85 11.45
C ILE A 65 17.88 1.34 10.52
N ALA A 66 17.55 1.77 9.29
CA ALA A 66 18.52 2.34 8.36
C ALA A 66 19.12 3.65 8.91
N LEU A 67 18.32 4.48 9.56
CA LEU A 67 18.79 5.71 10.21
C LEU A 67 19.76 5.42 11.36
N ILE A 68 19.45 4.42 12.19
CA ILE A 68 20.33 3.97 13.27
C ILE A 68 21.64 3.39 12.71
N ALA A 69 21.55 2.66 11.60
CA ALA A 69 22.69 2.07 10.92
C ALA A 69 23.42 3.04 9.96
N SER A 70 23.09 4.34 9.95
CA SER A 70 23.55 5.31 8.93
C SER A 70 25.07 5.43 8.80
N SER A 71 25.83 5.15 9.85
CA SER A 71 27.30 5.13 9.85
C SER A 71 27.93 3.89 9.22
N MET A 72 27.12 2.89 8.86
CA MET A 72 27.56 1.62 8.28
C MET A 72 27.58 1.71 6.74
N GLU A 73 28.32 0.82 6.08
CA GLU A 73 28.48 0.84 4.61
C GLU A 73 27.17 0.60 3.85
N ALA A 74 26.27 -0.22 4.39
CA ALA A 74 25.01 -0.58 3.72
C ALA A 74 23.80 -0.56 4.69
N PRO A 75 23.34 0.63 5.14
CA PRO A 75 22.29 0.75 6.15
C PRO A 75 20.94 0.15 5.71
N LEU A 76 20.57 0.33 4.43
CA LEU A 76 19.36 -0.29 3.86
C LEU A 76 19.45 -1.83 3.79
N ALA A 77 20.64 -2.39 3.51
CA ALA A 77 20.82 -3.84 3.50
C ALA A 77 20.55 -4.41 4.90
N ILE A 78 21.14 -3.78 5.92
CA ILE A 78 21.00 -4.16 7.32
C ILE A 78 19.53 -4.05 7.75
N ALA A 79 18.88 -2.93 7.44
CA ALA A 79 17.49 -2.69 7.80
C ALA A 79 16.55 -3.75 7.19
N ASN A 80 16.68 -4.06 5.89
CA ASN A 80 15.85 -5.09 5.26
C ASN A 80 16.19 -6.50 5.76
N ALA A 81 17.47 -6.81 6.01
CA ALA A 81 17.90 -8.09 6.55
C ALA A 81 17.36 -8.37 7.96
N ILE A 82 17.07 -7.32 8.74
CA ILE A 82 16.45 -7.44 10.06
C ILE A 82 14.92 -7.47 9.94
N ILE A 83 14.33 -6.48 9.27
CA ILE A 83 12.87 -6.28 9.29
C ILE A 83 12.12 -7.35 8.49
N MET A 84 12.61 -7.74 7.31
CA MET A 84 11.87 -8.72 6.49
C MET A 84 11.75 -10.10 7.19
N PRO A 85 12.81 -10.68 7.78
CA PRO A 85 12.68 -11.92 8.56
C PRO A 85 11.82 -11.78 9.81
N LEU A 86 11.96 -10.70 10.58
CA LEU A 86 11.13 -10.45 11.77
C LEU A 86 9.65 -10.39 11.40
N SER A 87 9.31 -9.71 10.30
CA SER A 87 7.95 -9.62 9.79
C SER A 87 7.41 -10.95 9.30
N LEU A 88 8.24 -11.78 8.68
CA LEU A 88 7.87 -13.13 8.29
C LEU A 88 7.57 -14.01 9.52
N VAL A 89 8.42 -13.94 10.56
CA VAL A 89 8.21 -14.67 11.83
C VAL A 89 6.95 -14.18 12.54
N PHE A 90 6.74 -12.88 12.63
CA PHE A 90 5.54 -12.28 13.24
C PHE A 90 4.26 -12.73 12.53
N PHE A 91 4.26 -12.72 11.19
CA PHE A 91 3.17 -13.26 10.39
C PHE A 91 2.96 -14.76 10.66
N ALA A 92 4.03 -15.57 10.62
CA ALA A 92 3.94 -17.02 10.80
C ALA A 92 3.40 -17.41 12.18
N VAL A 93 3.84 -16.75 13.25
CA VAL A 93 3.34 -16.96 14.61
C VAL A 93 1.86 -16.59 14.70
N THR A 94 1.47 -15.42 14.17
CA THR A 94 0.06 -14.98 14.17
C THR A 94 -0.82 -15.94 13.37
N PHE A 95 -0.34 -16.37 12.20
CA PHE A 95 -1.02 -17.33 11.33
C PHE A 95 -1.22 -18.68 12.02
N TYR A 96 -0.17 -19.21 12.64
CA TYR A 96 -0.24 -20.47 13.41
C TYR A 96 -1.27 -20.36 14.55
N ASN A 97 -1.19 -19.29 15.36
CA ASN A 97 -2.09 -19.10 16.49
C ASN A 97 -3.56 -18.95 16.07
N LYS A 98 -3.83 -18.24 14.97
CA LYS A 98 -5.20 -17.97 14.50
C LYS A 98 -5.83 -19.13 13.74
N ILE A 99 -5.06 -19.95 13.04
CA ILE A 99 -5.61 -21.06 12.24
C ILE A 99 -5.64 -22.38 13.02
N LEU A 100 -4.67 -22.63 13.91
CA LEU A 100 -4.60 -23.87 14.69
C LEU A 100 -5.07 -23.72 16.13
N GLY A 101 -4.96 -22.52 16.72
CA GLY A 101 -5.18 -22.30 18.16
C GLY A 101 -6.58 -21.79 18.56
N ILE A 102 -7.30 -21.09 17.67
CA ILE A 102 -8.57 -20.43 18.02
C ILE A 102 -9.63 -20.78 16.97
N LYS A 103 -10.73 -21.38 17.41
CA LYS A 103 -11.96 -21.60 16.61
C LYS A 103 -12.64 -20.25 16.31
N GLU A 104 -11.97 -19.35 15.60
CA GLU A 104 -12.64 -18.16 15.08
C GLU A 104 -13.56 -18.56 13.92
N GLU A 105 -14.76 -17.98 13.89
CA GLU A 105 -15.66 -18.12 12.75
C GLU A 105 -14.93 -17.71 11.48
N LYS A 106 -14.95 -18.55 10.45
CA LYS A 106 -14.45 -18.19 9.12
C LYS A 106 -15.25 -17.01 8.61
N TYR A 107 -14.73 -15.79 8.78
CA TYR A 107 -15.31 -14.60 8.19
C TYR A 107 -15.22 -14.73 6.66
N ALA A 108 -16.37 -14.80 6.01
CA ALA A 108 -16.44 -14.83 4.56
C ALA A 108 -15.92 -13.51 4.01
N LEU A 109 -14.87 -13.55 3.18
CA LEU A 109 -14.33 -12.36 2.51
C LEU A 109 -15.33 -11.73 1.53
N LEU A 110 -16.30 -12.52 1.07
CA LEU A 110 -17.29 -12.14 0.07
C LEU A 110 -18.69 -12.08 0.70
N CYS A 111 -19.48 -11.09 0.30
CA CYS A 111 -20.89 -11.04 0.68
C CYS A 111 -21.68 -12.20 0.03
N LYS A 112 -22.80 -12.62 0.65
CA LYS A 112 -23.62 -13.72 0.12
C LYS A 112 -24.38 -13.35 -1.16
N ASP A 113 -24.74 -12.07 -1.32
CA ASP A 113 -25.51 -11.59 -2.47
C ASP A 113 -24.68 -11.58 -3.78
N LYS A 114 -25.08 -12.44 -4.73
CA LYS A 114 -24.40 -12.56 -6.03
C LYS A 114 -24.46 -11.26 -6.83
N LYS A 115 -25.56 -10.50 -6.77
CA LYS A 115 -25.70 -9.26 -7.57
C LYS A 115 -24.73 -8.19 -7.10
N THR A 116 -24.61 -8.01 -5.79
CA THR A 116 -23.64 -7.09 -5.18
C THR A 116 -22.21 -7.49 -5.54
N ARG A 117 -21.84 -8.78 -5.43
CA ARG A 117 -20.49 -9.25 -5.82
C ARG A 117 -20.14 -8.93 -7.27
N VAL A 118 -21.08 -9.07 -8.21
CA VAL A 118 -20.84 -8.74 -9.62
C VAL A 118 -20.62 -7.25 -9.80
N LYS A 119 -21.43 -6.39 -9.16
CA LYS A 119 -21.27 -4.94 -9.22
C LYS A 119 -19.92 -4.50 -8.64
N GLU A 120 -19.56 -5.02 -7.48
CA GLU A 120 -18.26 -4.78 -6.84
C GLU A 120 -17.11 -5.22 -7.74
N GLY A 121 -17.19 -6.40 -8.35
CA GLY A 121 -16.17 -6.90 -9.28
C GLY A 121 -16.01 -6.02 -10.53
N LEU A 122 -17.11 -5.55 -11.12
CA LEU A 122 -17.07 -4.62 -12.27
C LEU A 122 -16.43 -3.29 -11.88
N VAL A 123 -16.80 -2.74 -10.73
CA VAL A 123 -16.24 -1.51 -10.19
C VAL A 123 -14.73 -1.64 -9.96
N LEU A 124 -14.29 -2.71 -9.32
CA LEU A 124 -12.86 -2.95 -9.08
C LEU A 124 -12.09 -3.20 -10.37
N GLY A 125 -12.68 -3.93 -11.33
CA GLY A 125 -12.09 -4.11 -12.65
C GLY A 125 -11.86 -2.77 -13.36
N PHE A 126 -12.86 -1.88 -13.33
CA PHE A 126 -12.74 -0.53 -13.89
C PHE A 126 -11.67 0.31 -13.18
N ILE A 127 -11.67 0.36 -11.84
CA ILE A 127 -10.66 1.11 -11.07
C ILE A 127 -9.25 0.58 -11.35
N THR A 128 -9.10 -0.75 -11.43
CA THR A 128 -7.79 -1.38 -11.70
C THR A 128 -7.31 -1.05 -13.10
N LEU A 129 -8.19 -1.10 -14.10
CA LEU A 129 -7.88 -0.69 -15.47
C LEU A 129 -7.47 0.79 -15.53
N LEU A 130 -8.21 1.67 -14.85
CA LEU A 130 -7.89 3.07 -14.75
C LEU A 130 -6.51 3.29 -14.11
N ALA A 131 -6.22 2.61 -13.00
CA ALA A 131 -4.92 2.67 -12.34
C ALA A 131 -3.78 2.20 -13.25
N LEU A 132 -3.97 1.10 -14.00
CA LEU A 132 -2.98 0.61 -14.96
C LEU A 132 -2.69 1.65 -16.05
N VAL A 133 -3.74 2.22 -16.64
CA VAL A 133 -3.60 3.22 -17.70
C VAL A 133 -2.88 4.45 -17.16
N LEU A 134 -3.35 5.04 -16.06
CA LEU A 134 -2.79 6.28 -15.51
C LEU A 134 -1.32 6.12 -15.09
N MET A 135 -0.96 5.05 -14.39
CA MET A 135 0.40 4.90 -13.86
C MET A 135 1.42 4.65 -14.98
N TRP A 136 1.10 3.76 -15.94
CA TRP A 136 2.02 3.44 -17.04
C TRP A 136 1.99 4.45 -18.19
N SER A 137 0.95 5.27 -18.33
CA SER A 137 0.99 6.42 -19.24
C SER A 137 1.83 7.57 -18.68
N THR A 138 1.96 7.66 -17.36
CA THR A 138 2.62 8.77 -16.67
C THR A 138 4.11 8.54 -16.46
N PHE A 139 4.51 7.34 -16.03
CA PHE A 139 5.90 7.02 -15.77
C PHE A 139 6.24 5.59 -16.18
N TYR A 140 7.22 5.43 -17.06
CA TYR A 140 7.72 4.11 -17.47
C TYR A 140 9.19 4.16 -17.88
N VAL A 141 9.87 3.01 -17.81
CA VAL A 141 11.23 2.85 -18.32
C VAL A 141 11.22 2.04 -19.60
N LYS A 142 11.85 2.57 -20.65
CA LYS A 142 12.06 1.87 -21.92
C LYS A 142 13.46 2.16 -22.43
N ASP A 143 14.17 1.12 -22.88
CA ASP A 143 15.52 1.22 -23.47
C ASP A 143 16.53 2.01 -22.61
N GLY A 144 16.44 1.84 -21.27
CA GLY A 144 17.30 2.53 -20.31
C GLY A 144 16.94 4.01 -20.06
N GLN A 145 15.92 4.54 -20.72
CA GLN A 145 15.45 5.91 -20.56
C GLN A 145 14.20 5.98 -19.69
N LEU A 146 14.11 7.05 -18.89
CA LEU A 146 12.93 7.37 -18.09
C LEU A 146 11.98 8.22 -18.92
N PHE A 147 10.76 7.75 -19.12
CA PHE A 147 9.70 8.50 -19.77
C PHE A 147 8.74 9.01 -18.72
N ILE A 148 8.52 10.33 -18.71
CA ILE A 148 7.67 11.02 -17.75
C ILE A 148 6.68 11.89 -18.52
N GLY A 149 5.42 11.91 -18.07
CA GLY A 149 4.36 12.75 -18.64
C GLY A 149 4.71 14.23 -18.60
N VAL A 150 4.43 14.94 -19.70
CA VAL A 150 4.76 16.36 -19.88
C VAL A 150 4.10 17.26 -18.82
N SER A 151 2.93 16.88 -18.29
CA SER A 151 2.25 17.66 -17.25
C SER A 151 2.90 17.54 -15.86
N VAL A 152 3.78 16.56 -15.63
CA VAL A 152 4.31 16.23 -14.30
C VAL A 152 5.84 16.15 -14.26
N PHE A 153 6.55 16.44 -15.37
CA PHE A 153 8.00 16.27 -15.46
C PHE A 153 8.77 17.06 -14.38
N SER A 154 8.33 18.29 -14.10
CA SER A 154 8.98 19.17 -13.12
C SER A 154 8.81 18.67 -11.69
N ASP A 155 7.73 17.94 -11.41
CA ASP A 155 7.42 17.38 -10.09
C ASP A 155 8.08 16.01 -9.90
N PHE A 156 8.08 15.18 -10.93
CA PHE A 156 8.75 13.88 -10.90
C PHE A 156 10.26 14.01 -10.80
N SER A 157 10.87 15.03 -11.40
CA SER A 157 12.34 15.21 -11.38
C SER A 157 12.92 15.21 -9.96
N PRO A 158 12.47 16.06 -9.01
CA PRO A 158 12.93 16.02 -7.63
C PRO A 158 12.52 14.73 -6.89
N HIS A 159 11.35 14.16 -7.18
CA HIS A 159 10.92 12.92 -6.55
C HIS A 159 11.78 11.71 -6.94
N ILE A 160 12.14 11.57 -8.22
CA ILE A 160 13.03 10.52 -8.71
C ILE A 160 14.44 10.71 -8.15
N GLY A 161 14.93 11.95 -8.05
CA GLY A 161 16.19 12.24 -7.39
C GLY A 161 16.20 11.82 -5.91
N MET A 162 15.11 12.11 -5.18
CA MET A 162 14.93 11.67 -3.79
C MET A 162 14.84 10.15 -3.66
N ILE A 163 14.13 9.47 -4.56
CA ILE A 163 14.04 7.99 -4.58
C ILE A 163 15.45 7.39 -4.72
N ARG A 164 16.24 7.92 -5.66
CA ARG A 164 17.60 7.43 -5.93
C ARG A 164 18.60 7.80 -4.85
N SER A 165 18.39 8.89 -4.12
CA SER A 165 19.23 9.19 -2.96
C SER A 165 19.05 8.17 -1.84
N PHE A 166 17.87 7.54 -1.71
CA PHE A 166 17.71 6.39 -0.83
C PHE A 166 18.32 5.12 -1.42
N SER A 167 17.97 4.76 -2.66
CA SER A 167 18.37 3.46 -3.23
C SER A 167 19.87 3.32 -3.48
N TYR A 168 20.54 4.40 -3.92
CA TYR A 168 21.98 4.41 -4.21
C TYR A 168 22.78 5.39 -3.34
N GLY A 169 22.15 6.45 -2.84
CA GLY A 169 22.85 7.58 -2.20
C GLY A 169 23.01 7.51 -0.68
N ASN A 170 22.51 6.45 -0.03
CA ASN A 170 22.55 6.28 1.43
C ASN A 170 22.09 7.54 2.21
N ASN A 171 20.94 8.11 1.82
CA ASN A 171 20.42 9.37 2.35
C ASN A 171 19.86 9.24 3.78
N PHE A 172 20.75 9.04 4.77
CA PHE A 172 20.44 8.98 6.19
C PHE A 172 21.47 9.81 6.99
N PRO A 173 21.05 10.82 7.79
CA PRO A 173 19.69 11.33 7.91
C PRO A 173 19.17 11.91 6.59
N THR A 174 17.83 11.86 6.41
CA THR A 174 17.22 12.28 5.15
C THR A 174 17.39 13.77 4.91
N ALA A 175 18.06 14.14 3.81
CA ALA A 175 18.15 15.50 3.31
C ALA A 175 17.60 15.60 1.87
N TYR A 176 17.38 16.82 1.38
CA TYR A 176 17.06 17.03 -0.02
C TYR A 176 18.24 16.66 -0.92
N SER A 177 18.00 15.82 -1.93
CA SER A 177 19.03 15.43 -2.92
C SER A 177 19.50 16.60 -3.80
N HIS A 178 18.72 17.66 -3.88
CA HIS A 178 18.96 18.80 -4.78
C HIS A 178 19.29 20.10 -4.05
N PHE A 179 19.22 20.12 -2.71
CA PHE A 179 19.55 21.28 -1.87
C PHE A 179 20.49 20.83 -0.75
N ALA A 180 21.77 21.13 -0.89
CA ALA A 180 22.78 20.73 0.09
C ALA A 180 22.59 21.47 1.42
N GLY A 181 22.65 20.73 2.53
CA GLY A 181 22.63 21.30 3.89
C GLY A 181 21.24 21.66 4.42
N GLU A 182 20.17 21.45 3.66
CA GLU A 182 18.80 21.69 4.11
C GLU A 182 18.09 20.39 4.51
N ASP A 183 17.50 20.42 5.71
CA ASP A 183 16.64 19.34 6.19
C ASP A 183 15.41 19.18 5.28
N ILE A 184 14.96 17.94 5.15
CA ILE A 184 13.74 17.66 4.39
C ILE A 184 12.51 18.21 5.13
N LYS A 185 11.73 19.05 4.44
CA LYS A 185 10.48 19.63 4.95
C LYS A 185 9.23 18.99 4.33
N TYR A 186 9.42 18.21 3.27
CA TYR A 186 8.36 17.53 2.54
C TYR A 186 8.16 16.10 3.05
N HIS A 187 6.98 15.54 2.83
CA HIS A 187 6.72 14.13 3.16
C HIS A 187 7.52 13.21 2.21
N PHE A 188 8.39 12.36 2.76
CA PHE A 188 9.33 11.57 1.97
C PHE A 188 9.10 10.06 2.04
N MET A 189 8.16 9.58 2.86
CA MET A 189 8.03 8.14 3.11
C MET A 189 7.62 7.34 1.87
N PHE A 190 6.87 7.95 0.95
CA PHE A 190 6.58 7.30 -0.32
C PHE A 190 7.83 7.16 -1.19
N GLN A 191 8.64 8.22 -1.30
CA GLN A 191 9.90 8.21 -2.04
C GLN A 191 10.88 7.21 -1.41
N PHE A 192 10.92 7.13 -0.08
CA PHE A 192 11.68 6.13 0.64
C PHE A 192 11.19 4.70 0.37
N LEU A 193 9.87 4.45 0.39
CA LEU A 193 9.31 3.14 0.04
C LEU A 193 9.76 2.72 -1.37
N VAL A 194 9.62 3.61 -2.35
CA VAL A 194 10.02 3.35 -3.74
C VAL A 194 11.54 3.13 -3.83
N GLY A 195 12.35 3.95 -3.15
CA GLY A 195 13.80 3.78 -3.09
C GLY A 195 14.21 2.46 -2.45
N ASN A 196 13.51 2.02 -1.40
CA ASN A 196 13.73 0.72 -0.78
C ASN A 196 13.37 -0.43 -1.73
N LEU A 197 12.26 -0.31 -2.47
CA LEU A 197 11.88 -1.31 -3.47
C LEU A 197 12.89 -1.38 -4.63
N GLU A 198 13.40 -0.23 -5.08
CA GLU A 198 14.48 -0.15 -6.08
C GLU A 198 15.76 -0.81 -5.56
N PHE A 199 16.15 -0.51 -4.32
CA PHE A 199 17.28 -1.15 -3.63
C PHE A 199 17.13 -2.68 -3.55
N LEU A 200 15.91 -3.17 -3.31
CA LEU A 200 15.57 -4.60 -3.32
C LEU A 200 15.44 -5.21 -4.73
N GLY A 201 15.93 -4.49 -5.74
CA GLY A 201 16.12 -4.93 -7.12
C GLY A 201 14.93 -4.66 -8.03
N MET A 202 13.90 -3.91 -7.60
CA MET A 202 12.77 -3.54 -8.47
C MET A 202 13.17 -2.42 -9.44
N ARG A 203 12.79 -2.54 -10.73
CA ARG A 203 13.01 -1.42 -11.67
C ARG A 203 12.19 -0.21 -11.19
N ILE A 204 12.76 0.98 -11.27
CA ILE A 204 12.20 2.19 -10.64
C ILE A 204 10.75 2.51 -11.04
N ASP A 205 10.35 2.23 -12.29
CA ASP A 205 8.96 2.40 -12.74
C ASP A 205 8.00 1.40 -12.07
N TYR A 206 8.39 0.13 -11.93
CA TYR A 206 7.60 -0.83 -11.14
C TYR A 206 7.59 -0.47 -9.65
N ALA A 207 8.74 -0.07 -9.11
CA ALA A 207 8.89 0.33 -7.71
C ALA A 207 7.99 1.51 -7.36
N PHE A 208 7.81 2.44 -8.31
CA PHE A 208 6.91 3.58 -8.17
C PHE A 208 5.45 3.22 -8.45
N ASN A 209 5.18 2.57 -9.59
CA ASN A 209 3.83 2.40 -10.07
C ASN A 209 3.05 1.33 -9.31
N ILE A 210 3.67 0.24 -8.84
CA ILE A 210 2.94 -0.82 -8.13
C ILE A 210 2.37 -0.30 -6.79
N PRO A 211 3.16 0.32 -5.90
CA PRO A 211 2.60 0.94 -4.69
C PRO A 211 1.59 2.04 -5.01
N SER A 212 1.82 2.86 -6.04
CA SER A 212 0.85 3.89 -6.48
C SER A 212 -0.48 3.30 -6.90
N MET A 213 -0.48 2.24 -7.72
CA MET A 213 -1.70 1.53 -8.11
C MET A 213 -2.42 0.96 -6.89
N LEU A 214 -1.71 0.26 -6.01
CA LEU A 214 -2.30 -0.35 -4.82
C LEU A 214 -2.91 0.72 -3.91
N SER A 215 -2.25 1.86 -3.78
CA SER A 215 -2.75 3.00 -3.00
C SER A 215 -3.97 3.64 -3.64
N PHE A 216 -3.97 3.82 -4.96
CA PHE A 216 -5.10 4.34 -5.73
C PHE A 216 -6.32 3.41 -5.62
N ILE A 217 -6.14 2.12 -5.90
CA ILE A 217 -7.20 1.11 -5.76
C ILE A 217 -7.73 1.10 -4.32
N SER A 218 -6.84 1.16 -3.32
CA SER A 218 -7.21 1.21 -1.91
C SER A 218 -8.04 2.43 -1.55
N ALA A 219 -7.67 3.62 -2.04
CA ALA A 219 -8.41 4.86 -1.80
C ALA A 219 -9.83 4.78 -2.37
N PHE A 220 -9.99 4.26 -3.59
CA PHE A 220 -11.31 4.09 -4.21
C PHE A 220 -12.15 3.03 -3.50
N MET A 221 -11.54 1.92 -3.08
CA MET A 221 -12.22 0.91 -2.26
C MET A 221 -12.76 1.50 -0.95
N LEU A 222 -11.94 2.30 -0.25
CA LEU A 222 -12.36 2.96 0.98
C LEU A 222 -13.41 4.05 0.75
N LEU A 223 -13.33 4.80 -0.36
CA LEU A 223 -14.35 5.78 -0.75
C LEU A 223 -15.70 5.10 -1.00
N TYR A 224 -15.68 3.95 -1.68
CA TYR A 224 -16.88 3.13 -1.88
C TYR A 224 -17.46 2.66 -0.54
N VAL A 225 -16.62 2.13 0.36
CA VAL A 225 -17.05 1.72 1.70
C VAL A 225 -17.66 2.90 2.46
N LEU A 226 -17.02 4.06 2.47
CA LEU A 226 -17.51 5.26 3.14
C LEU A 226 -18.90 5.68 2.63
N ALA A 227 -19.07 5.77 1.31
CA ALA A 227 -20.34 6.13 0.70
C ALA A 227 -21.46 5.13 1.03
N LEU A 228 -21.17 3.83 1.04
CA LEU A 228 -22.14 2.80 1.45
C LEU A 228 -22.44 2.86 2.95
N LYS A 229 -21.43 3.09 3.79
CA LYS A 229 -21.60 3.19 5.25
C LYS A 229 -22.47 4.38 5.65
N ILE A 230 -22.41 5.49 4.92
CA ILE A 230 -23.25 6.67 5.14
C ILE A 230 -24.67 6.45 4.60
N THR A 231 -24.79 5.97 3.36
CA THR A 231 -26.09 6.02 2.65
C THR A 231 -26.86 4.71 2.63
N GLY A 232 -26.20 3.57 2.86
CA GLY A 232 -26.74 2.22 2.67
C GLY A 232 -27.02 1.85 1.21
N ARG A 233 -26.58 2.66 0.24
CA ARG A 233 -26.93 2.49 -1.19
C ARG A 233 -25.70 2.26 -2.04
N VAL A 234 -25.70 1.14 -2.78
CA VAL A 234 -24.65 0.79 -3.77
C VAL A 234 -24.48 1.87 -4.83
N LEU A 235 -25.58 2.50 -5.27
CA LEU A 235 -25.54 3.55 -6.28
C LEU A 235 -24.73 4.76 -5.82
N SER A 236 -24.85 5.16 -4.55
CA SER A 236 -24.06 6.26 -3.99
C SER A 236 -22.57 5.93 -4.01
N GLY A 237 -22.20 4.68 -3.72
CA GLY A 237 -20.83 4.20 -3.85
C GLY A 237 -20.32 4.30 -5.28
N ILE A 238 -21.08 3.83 -6.26
CA ILE A 238 -20.69 3.90 -7.68
C ILE A 238 -20.53 5.36 -8.13
N LEU A 239 -21.46 6.24 -7.76
CA LEU A 239 -21.40 7.67 -8.11
C LEU A 239 -20.21 8.37 -7.43
N ALA A 240 -19.89 8.03 -6.19
CA ALA A 240 -18.71 8.57 -5.51
C ALA A 240 -17.44 8.22 -6.28
N LEU A 241 -17.32 6.98 -6.76
CA LEU A 241 -16.16 6.59 -7.58
C LEU A 241 -16.13 7.30 -8.93
N LEU A 242 -17.28 7.45 -9.59
CA LEU A 242 -17.36 8.14 -10.88
C LEU A 242 -16.95 9.62 -10.77
N PHE A 243 -17.32 10.31 -9.70
CA PHE A 243 -17.00 11.73 -9.53
C PHE A 243 -15.58 12.00 -9.03
N PHE A 244 -14.90 10.99 -8.47
CA PHE A 244 -13.51 11.11 -8.00
C PHE A 244 -12.48 10.49 -8.94
N ALA A 245 -12.91 9.70 -9.93
CA ALA A 245 -12.09 9.16 -11.02
C ALA A 245 -11.73 10.24 -12.04
#